data_AF-A0A950L211-F1
#
_entry.id   AF-A0A950L211-F1
#
_cell.length_a   1.000
_cell.length_b   1.000
_cell.length_c   1.000
_cell.angle_alpha   90.00
_cell.angle_beta   90.00
_cell.angle_gamma   90.00
#
_symmetry.space_group_name_H-M   'P 1'
#
loop_
_entity.id
_entity.type
_entity.pdbx_description
1 polymer ?
#
loop_
_entity_poly.entity_id
_entity_poly.type
_entity_poly.pdbx_seq_one_letter_code
_entity_poly.pdbx_strand_id
1 'polypeptide(L)'
;MARITIVDIQHKEFKKTLQGYDRNEVNEFLDEIIETLEDEAQARAALQGEIADLRERISHFKAMEDSLQSTLLLAQRTADEVKAAAHKEADLVKQEARIAAEREIAALGDRIDEARRDAQRHQDTAEKAKSELRSLLMSHLAILDRTPLTSAVAAQTTVPPAGAAPSAPLAAADETDALEQLPLNNGSPTHQLVE
;
A
#
# COMPACT_ATOMS: atom_id res chain seq x y z
N MET A 1 -59.73 -9.31 51.35
CA MET A 1 -61.06 -9.95 51.32
C MET A 1 -60.93 -11.19 50.46
N ALA A 2 -61.26 -12.37 51.00
CA ALA A 2 -61.17 -13.61 50.24
C ALA A 2 -62.17 -13.54 49.07
N ARG A 3 -61.69 -13.74 47.84
CA ARG A 3 -62.55 -13.78 46.66
C ARG A 3 -63.17 -15.17 46.59
N ILE A 4 -64.48 -15.21 46.34
CA ILE A 4 -65.25 -16.44 46.16
C ILE A 4 -64.77 -17.12 44.88
N THR A 5 -64.53 -18.43 44.94
CA THR A 5 -64.20 -19.26 43.78
C THR A 5 -65.45 -19.93 43.22
N ILE A 6 -65.37 -20.43 41.98
CA ILE A 6 -66.47 -21.11 41.28
C ILE A 6 -66.96 -22.32 42.11
N VAL A 7 -66.00 -23.04 42.69
CA VAL A 7 -66.26 -24.17 43.60
C VAL A 7 -66.98 -23.73 44.88
N ASP A 8 -66.69 -22.53 45.39
CA ASP A 8 -67.36 -21.99 46.59
C ASP A 8 -68.81 -21.59 46.31
N ILE A 9 -69.15 -21.22 45.06
CA ILE A 9 -70.52 -20.91 44.63
C ILE A 9 -71.32 -22.21 44.47
N GLN A 10 -70.73 -23.23 43.83
CA GLN A 10 -71.35 -24.55 43.64
C GLN A 10 -71.75 -25.25 44.94
N HIS A 11 -70.93 -25.13 45.98
CA HIS A 11 -71.19 -25.78 47.28
C HIS A 11 -71.92 -24.86 48.28
N LYS A 12 -72.47 -23.73 47.82
CA LYS A 12 -73.10 -22.75 48.70
C LYS A 12 -74.52 -23.16 49.07
N GLU A 13 -74.71 -23.58 50.32
CA GLU A 13 -76.05 -23.81 50.87
C GLU A 13 -76.63 -22.56 51.56
N PHE A 14 -77.86 -22.20 51.21
CA PHE A 14 -78.60 -21.10 51.82
C PHE A 14 -79.57 -21.59 52.90
N LYS A 15 -79.68 -20.85 54.01
CA LYS A 15 -80.65 -21.14 55.09
C LYS A 15 -82.08 -20.88 54.61
N LYS A 16 -83.01 -21.75 54.99
CA LYS A 16 -84.44 -21.65 54.63
C LYS A 16 -85.19 -20.77 55.65
N THR A 17 -85.85 -19.71 55.20
CA THR A 17 -86.71 -18.82 56.01
C THR A 17 -88.14 -18.78 55.46
N LEU A 18 -89.13 -18.50 56.33
CA LEU A 18 -90.57 -18.50 55.99
C LEU A 18 -90.97 -17.43 54.96
N GLN A 19 -90.16 -16.40 54.81
CA GLN A 19 -90.19 -15.41 53.73
C GLN A 19 -88.77 -15.36 53.14
N GLY A 20 -88.62 -15.68 51.86
CA GLY A 20 -87.33 -15.79 51.21
C GLY A 20 -87.49 -15.90 49.69
N TYR A 21 -86.37 -15.82 48.97
CA TYR A 21 -86.34 -15.94 47.52
C TYR A 21 -86.70 -17.37 47.06
N ASP A 22 -87.23 -17.48 45.84
CA ASP A 22 -87.49 -18.77 45.21
C ASP A 22 -86.17 -19.53 44.99
N ARG A 23 -86.12 -20.81 45.35
CA ARG A 23 -84.89 -21.60 45.25
C ARG A 23 -84.51 -21.89 43.80
N ASN A 24 -85.49 -22.08 42.93
CA ASN A 24 -85.23 -22.42 41.53
C ASN A 24 -84.63 -21.20 40.81
N GLU A 25 -85.23 -20.02 41.01
CA GLU A 25 -84.73 -18.76 40.43
C GLU A 25 -83.32 -18.41 40.94
N VAL A 26 -83.06 -18.62 42.24
CA VAL A 26 -81.72 -18.42 42.82
C VAL A 26 -80.70 -19.40 42.24
N ASN A 27 -81.05 -20.68 42.08
CA ASN A 27 -80.14 -21.67 41.51
C ASN A 27 -79.83 -21.36 40.04
N GLU A 28 -80.83 -21.00 39.25
CA GLU A 28 -80.66 -20.64 37.83
C GLU A 28 -79.75 -19.41 37.67
N PHE A 29 -79.89 -18.42 38.55
CA PHE A 29 -78.98 -17.26 38.60
C PHE A 29 -77.55 -17.63 39.05
N LEU A 30 -77.39 -18.58 39.98
CA LEU A 30 -76.07 -19.05 40.40
C LEU A 30 -75.36 -19.82 39.29
N ASP A 31 -76.10 -20.60 38.49
CA ASP A 31 -75.57 -21.28 37.31
C ASP A 31 -75.08 -20.28 36.26
N GLU A 32 -75.84 -19.21 35.99
CA GLU A 32 -75.42 -18.11 35.08
C GLU A 32 -74.17 -17.37 35.60
N ILE A 33 -74.09 -17.13 36.92
CA ILE A 33 -72.89 -16.56 37.55
C ILE A 33 -71.69 -17.48 37.37
N ILE A 34 -71.87 -18.79 37.57
CA ILE A 34 -70.80 -19.78 37.44
C ILE A 34 -70.24 -19.75 36.01
N GLU A 35 -71.10 -19.81 34.99
CA GLU A 35 -70.71 -19.75 33.58
C GLU A 35 -69.93 -18.47 33.26
N THR A 36 -70.46 -17.31 33.68
CA THR A 36 -69.80 -16.02 33.49
C THR A 36 -68.43 -15.96 34.17
N LEU A 37 -68.32 -16.52 35.39
CA LEU A 37 -67.06 -16.52 36.13
C LEU A 37 -66.02 -17.47 35.51
N GLU A 38 -66.46 -18.58 34.94
CA GLU A 38 -65.61 -19.51 34.18
C GLU A 38 -65.07 -18.83 32.92
N ASP A 39 -65.93 -18.18 32.15
CA ASP A 39 -65.55 -17.45 30.94
C ASP A 39 -64.56 -16.32 31.26
N GLU A 40 -64.84 -15.51 32.28
CA GLU A 40 -63.91 -14.46 32.72
C GLU A 40 -62.58 -15.05 33.21
N ALA A 41 -62.60 -16.21 33.88
CA ALA A 41 -61.39 -16.86 34.34
C ALA A 41 -60.54 -17.38 33.18
N GLN A 42 -61.16 -17.99 32.17
CA GLN A 42 -60.50 -18.45 30.95
C GLN A 42 -59.92 -17.26 30.16
N ALA A 43 -60.71 -16.21 29.95
CA ALA A 43 -60.25 -15.00 29.26
C ALA A 43 -59.06 -14.35 29.99
N ARG A 44 -59.12 -14.26 31.32
CA ARG A 44 -58.00 -13.74 32.14
C ARG A 44 -56.76 -14.63 32.02
N ALA A 45 -56.90 -15.95 32.01
CA ALA A 45 -55.76 -16.85 31.83
C ALA A 45 -55.13 -16.69 30.44
N ALA A 46 -55.95 -16.59 29.39
CA ALA A 46 -55.49 -16.34 28.02
C ALA A 46 -54.73 -15.01 27.91
N LEU A 47 -55.30 -13.91 28.45
CA LEU A 47 -54.66 -12.59 28.47
C LEU A 47 -53.36 -12.59 29.28
N GLN A 48 -53.30 -13.31 30.40
CA GLN A 48 -52.07 -13.45 31.19
C GLN A 48 -50.99 -14.22 30.40
N GLY A 49 -51.39 -15.24 29.64
CA GLY A 49 -50.49 -15.94 28.72
C GLY A 49 -49.93 -15.03 27.63
N GLU A 50 -50.79 -14.23 26.98
CA GLU A 50 -50.37 -13.28 25.96
C GLU A 50 -49.44 -12.20 26.53
N ILE A 51 -49.74 -11.67 27.73
CA ILE A 51 -48.88 -10.71 28.42
C ILE A 51 -47.51 -11.34 28.72
N ALA A 52 -47.45 -12.61 29.10
CA ALA A 52 -46.19 -13.30 29.35
C ALA A 52 -45.36 -13.44 28.07
N ASP A 53 -45.97 -13.88 26.97
CA ASP A 53 -45.31 -13.99 25.65
C ASP A 53 -44.80 -12.64 25.15
N LEU A 54 -45.64 -11.60 25.22
CA LEU A 54 -45.24 -10.24 24.82
C LEU A 54 -44.08 -9.72 25.67
N ARG A 55 -44.07 -9.99 26.97
CA ARG A 55 -42.95 -9.60 27.85
C ARG A 55 -41.65 -10.33 27.50
N GLU A 56 -41.72 -11.62 27.20
CA GLU A 56 -40.56 -12.39 26.75
C GLU A 56 -40.00 -11.83 25.44
N ARG A 57 -40.88 -11.57 24.46
CA ARG A 57 -40.50 -10.98 23.18
C ARG A 57 -39.86 -9.60 23.35
N ILE A 58 -40.42 -8.74 24.21
CA ILE A 58 -39.82 -7.43 24.52
C ILE A 58 -38.43 -7.62 25.15
N SER A 59 -38.27 -8.56 26.07
CA SER A 59 -36.97 -8.84 26.69
C SER A 59 -35.93 -9.29 25.66
N HIS A 60 -36.33 -10.16 24.73
CA HIS A 60 -35.47 -10.61 23.64
C HIS A 60 -35.06 -9.46 22.71
N PHE A 61 -36.02 -8.60 22.32
CA PHE A 61 -35.72 -7.44 21.49
C PHE A 61 -34.80 -6.44 22.17
N LYS A 62 -34.98 -6.20 23.49
CA LYS A 62 -34.05 -5.34 24.25
C LYS A 62 -32.64 -5.91 24.29
N ALA A 63 -32.49 -7.20 24.54
CA ALA A 63 -31.17 -7.84 24.52
C ALA A 63 -30.51 -7.76 23.13
N MET A 64 -31.30 -7.88 22.07
CA MET A 64 -30.82 -7.70 20.69
C MET A 64 -30.42 -6.25 20.40
N GLU A 65 -31.21 -5.27 20.86
CA GLU A 65 -30.91 -3.84 20.75
C GLU A 65 -29.61 -3.50 21.47
N ASP A 66 -29.43 -3.98 22.70
CA ASP A 66 -28.21 -3.78 23.49
C ASP A 66 -26.98 -4.37 22.76
N SER A 67 -27.11 -5.58 22.21
CA SER A 67 -26.05 -6.22 21.43
C SER A 67 -25.72 -5.42 20.15
N LEU A 68 -26.74 -4.92 19.46
CA LEU A 68 -26.57 -4.11 18.25
C LEU A 68 -25.87 -2.79 18.57
N GLN A 69 -26.30 -2.11 19.64
CA GLN A 69 -25.70 -0.87 20.10
C GLN A 69 -24.23 -1.07 20.51
N SER A 70 -23.93 -2.14 21.24
CA SER A 70 -22.55 -2.50 21.57
C SER A 70 -21.71 -2.79 20.33
N THR A 71 -22.28 -3.47 19.33
CA THR A 71 -21.60 -3.78 18.07
C THR A 71 -21.33 -2.51 17.26
N LEU A 72 -22.30 -1.59 17.18
CA LEU A 72 -22.13 -0.30 16.51
C LEU A 72 -21.04 0.55 17.16
N LEU A 73 -21.02 0.58 18.50
CA LEU A 73 -20.02 1.32 19.26
C LEU A 73 -18.61 0.71 19.08
N LEU A 74 -18.51 -0.62 19.04
CA LEU A 74 -17.27 -1.31 18.70
C LEU A 74 -16.83 -0.99 17.27
N ALA A 75 -17.74 -1.09 16.29
CA ALA A 75 -17.44 -0.78 14.90
C ALA A 75 -16.96 0.67 14.72
N GLN A 76 -17.59 1.63 15.41
CA GLN A 76 -17.15 3.02 15.41
C GLN A 76 -15.74 3.17 15.99
N ARG A 77 -15.47 2.56 17.16
CA ARG A 77 -14.14 2.59 17.76
C ARG A 77 -13.08 1.98 16.86
N THR A 78 -13.36 0.81 16.27
CA THR A 78 -12.46 0.17 15.31
C THR A 78 -12.24 1.04 14.08
N ALA A 79 -13.27 1.70 13.55
CA ALA A 79 -13.13 2.61 12.42
C ALA A 79 -12.24 3.82 12.77
N ASP A 80 -12.43 4.40 13.96
CA ASP A 80 -11.60 5.51 14.45
C ASP A 80 -10.14 5.07 14.68
N GLU A 81 -9.92 3.88 15.24
CA GLU A 81 -8.59 3.29 15.44
C GLU A 81 -7.89 3.01 14.11
N VAL A 82 -8.58 2.41 13.14
CA VAL A 82 -8.04 2.17 11.79
C VAL A 82 -7.68 3.49 11.10
N LYS A 83 -8.55 4.51 11.22
CA LYS A 83 -8.28 5.84 10.66
C LYS A 83 -7.06 6.48 11.32
N ALA A 84 -6.93 6.41 12.64
CA ALA A 84 -5.78 6.94 13.37
C ALA A 84 -4.48 6.20 12.99
N ALA A 85 -4.52 4.88 12.87
CA ALA A 85 -3.39 4.06 12.43
C ALA A 85 -2.96 4.42 11.01
N ALA A 86 -3.91 4.53 10.07
CA ALA A 86 -3.64 4.91 8.69
C ALA A 86 -3.03 6.32 8.58
N HIS A 87 -3.49 7.28 9.39
CA HIS A 87 -2.88 8.61 9.44
C HIS A 87 -1.44 8.56 9.96
N LYS A 88 -1.20 7.82 11.05
CA LYS A 88 0.16 7.66 11.61
C LYS A 88 1.09 6.98 10.62
N GLU A 89 0.64 5.93 9.95
CA GLU A 89 1.42 5.23 8.92
C GLU A 89 1.71 6.14 7.72
N ALA A 90 0.71 6.90 7.25
CA ALA A 90 0.92 7.87 6.18
C ALA A 90 1.96 8.94 6.54
N ASP A 91 1.97 9.42 7.79
CA ASP A 91 2.95 10.40 8.25
C ASP A 91 4.35 9.78 8.36
N LEU A 92 4.46 8.52 8.82
CA LEU A 92 5.73 7.78 8.83
C LEU A 92 6.28 7.59 7.42
N VAL A 93 5.44 7.16 6.47
CA VAL A 93 5.83 6.98 5.07
C VAL A 93 6.31 8.31 4.46
N LYS A 94 5.61 9.42 4.72
CA LYS A 94 6.05 10.75 4.26
C LYS A 94 7.39 11.14 4.86
N GLN A 95 7.61 10.88 6.15
CA GLN A 95 8.86 11.19 6.82
C GLN A 95 10.01 10.36 6.25
N GLU A 96 9.79 9.06 6.04
CA GLU A 96 10.78 8.16 5.47
C GLU A 96 11.12 8.54 4.03
N ALA A 97 10.11 8.83 3.19
CA ALA A 97 10.30 9.32 1.83
C ALA A 97 11.09 10.62 1.80
N ARG A 98 10.84 11.54 2.74
CA ARG A 98 11.61 12.79 2.86
C ARG A 98 13.07 12.53 3.22
N ILE A 99 13.33 11.66 4.20
CA ILE A 99 14.70 11.29 4.59
C ILE A 99 15.43 10.60 3.42
N ALA A 100 14.75 9.71 2.70
CA ALA A 100 15.31 9.04 1.53
C ALA A 100 15.67 10.05 0.44
N ALA A 101 14.77 10.98 0.13
CA ALA A 101 15.01 12.04 -0.85
C ALA A 101 16.18 12.96 -0.42
N GLU A 102 16.24 13.37 0.84
CA GLU A 102 17.34 14.20 1.36
C GLU A 102 18.69 13.46 1.26
N ARG A 103 18.72 12.15 1.56
CA ARG A 103 19.92 11.31 1.38
C ARG A 103 20.32 11.19 -0.10
N GLU A 104 19.36 11.00 -0.99
CA GLU A 104 19.64 10.90 -2.42
C GLU A 104 20.18 12.22 -2.99
N ILE A 105 19.60 13.36 -2.59
CA ILE A 105 20.09 14.69 -2.97
C ILE A 105 21.54 14.89 -2.48
N ALA A 106 21.84 14.52 -1.24
CA ALA A 106 23.20 14.62 -0.71
C ALA A 106 24.18 13.75 -1.52
N ALA A 107 23.82 12.49 -1.79
CA ALA A 107 24.65 11.58 -2.58
C ALA A 107 24.87 12.06 -4.02
N LEU A 108 23.86 12.69 -4.65
CA LEU A 108 23.99 13.33 -5.95
C LEU A 108 24.91 14.55 -5.89
N GLY A 109 24.81 15.36 -4.83
CA GLY A 109 25.72 16.48 -4.58
C GLY A 109 27.18 16.03 -4.51
N ASP A 110 27.47 14.99 -3.74
CA ASP A 110 28.82 14.41 -3.62
C ASP A 110 29.35 13.92 -4.98
N ARG A 111 28.49 13.28 -5.79
CA ARG A 111 28.84 12.83 -7.15
C ARG A 111 29.11 13.99 -8.10
N ILE A 112 28.31 15.05 -8.03
CA ILE A 112 28.51 16.27 -8.84
C ILE A 112 29.86 16.91 -8.47
N ASP A 113 30.16 17.00 -7.18
CA ASP A 113 31.42 17.56 -6.71
C ASP A 113 32.63 16.72 -7.14
N GLU A 114 32.53 15.39 -7.08
CA GLU A 114 33.59 14.51 -7.59
C GLU A 114 33.76 14.67 -9.11
N ALA A 115 32.67 14.63 -9.87
CA ALA A 115 32.73 14.82 -11.32
C ALA A 115 33.34 16.18 -11.70
N ARG A 116 33.06 17.23 -10.92
CA ARG A 116 33.65 18.56 -11.10
C ARG A 116 35.15 18.56 -10.79
N ARG A 117 35.59 17.88 -9.73
CA ARG A 117 37.01 17.73 -9.40
C ARG A 117 37.75 16.99 -10.52
N ASP A 118 37.17 15.93 -11.06
CA ASP A 118 37.77 15.17 -12.16
C ASP A 118 37.84 15.98 -13.45
N ALA A 119 36.78 16.71 -13.79
CA ALA A 119 36.78 17.62 -14.93
C ALA A 119 37.90 18.68 -14.80
N GLN A 120 38.08 19.26 -13.61
CA GLN A 120 39.17 20.21 -13.36
C GLN A 120 40.55 19.57 -13.50
N ARG A 121 40.75 18.36 -12.94
CA ARG A 121 42.00 17.61 -13.10
C ARG A 121 42.33 17.37 -14.57
N HIS A 122 41.33 16.96 -15.37
CA HIS A 122 41.52 16.76 -16.80
C HIS A 122 41.89 18.06 -17.52
N GLN A 123 41.25 19.18 -17.21
CA GLN A 123 41.60 20.49 -17.77
C GLN A 123 43.03 20.89 -17.40
N ASP A 124 43.42 20.75 -16.14
CA ASP A 124 44.78 21.08 -15.68
C ASP A 124 45.83 20.21 -16.38
N THR A 125 45.55 18.91 -16.57
CA THR A 125 46.46 18.01 -17.32
C THR A 125 46.57 18.39 -18.79
N ALA A 126 45.47 18.80 -19.42
CA ALA A 126 45.46 19.22 -20.82
C ALA A 126 46.25 20.52 -21.02
N GLU A 127 46.08 21.51 -20.14
CA GLU A 127 46.86 22.76 -20.19
C GLU A 127 48.35 22.52 -19.94
N LYS A 128 48.71 21.62 -19.01
CA LYS A 128 50.11 21.21 -18.80
C LYS A 128 50.70 20.59 -20.07
N ALA A 129 50.04 19.60 -20.66
CA ALA A 129 50.50 18.95 -21.89
C ALA A 129 50.66 19.95 -23.05
N LYS A 130 49.73 20.90 -23.19
CA LYS A 130 49.80 21.99 -24.18
C LYS A 130 50.99 22.91 -23.93
N SER A 131 51.27 23.25 -22.68
CA SER A 131 52.42 24.09 -22.30
C SER A 131 53.75 23.40 -22.57
N GLU A 132 53.85 22.09 -22.28
CA GLU A 132 55.02 21.26 -22.54
C GLU A 132 55.29 21.16 -24.04
N LEU A 133 54.26 20.89 -24.84
CA LEU A 133 54.37 20.87 -26.31
C LEU A 133 54.81 22.22 -26.86
N ARG A 134 54.24 23.33 -26.36
CA ARG A 134 54.65 24.67 -26.77
C ARG A 134 56.11 24.95 -26.44
N SER A 135 56.57 24.57 -25.24
CA SER A 135 57.97 24.70 -24.83
C SER A 135 58.90 23.89 -25.73
N LEU A 136 58.54 22.64 -26.02
CA LEU A 136 59.29 21.77 -26.94
C LEU A 136 59.43 22.40 -28.32
N LEU A 137 58.34 22.91 -28.89
CA LEU A 137 58.33 23.58 -30.19
C LEU A 137 59.18 24.86 -30.19
N MET A 138 59.07 25.69 -29.15
CA MET A 138 59.89 26.90 -29.01
C MET A 138 61.38 26.56 -28.89
N SER A 139 61.72 25.49 -28.16
CA SER A 139 63.09 24.98 -28.09
C SER A 139 63.61 24.55 -29.46
N HIS A 140 62.79 23.88 -30.27
CA HIS A 140 63.19 23.43 -31.62
C HIS A 140 63.36 24.60 -32.58
N LEU A 141 62.47 25.60 -32.52
CA LEU A 141 62.59 26.84 -33.30
C LEU A 141 63.86 27.61 -32.92
N ALA A 142 64.16 27.75 -31.63
CA ALA A 142 65.37 28.44 -31.17
C ALA A 142 66.67 27.75 -31.66
N ILE A 143 66.66 26.42 -31.82
CA ILE A 143 67.78 25.69 -32.43
C ILE A 143 67.91 26.05 -33.91
N LEU A 144 66.80 26.06 -34.66
CA LEU A 144 66.80 26.43 -36.07
C LEU A 144 67.29 27.87 -36.30
N ASP A 145 66.81 28.83 -35.51
CA ASP A 145 67.19 30.25 -35.61
C ASP A 145 68.66 30.49 -35.26
N ARG A 146 69.26 29.67 -34.39
CA ARG A 146 70.70 29.72 -34.07
C ARG A 146 71.60 29.19 -35.18
N THR A 147 71.05 28.55 -36.20
CA THR A 147 71.79 28.10 -37.38
C THR A 147 71.73 29.20 -38.44
N PRO A 148 72.73 30.10 -38.55
CA PRO A 148 72.81 30.94 -39.74
C PRO A 148 73.01 30.02 -40.95
N LEU A 149 72.20 30.24 -41.99
CA LEU A 149 72.42 29.68 -43.32
C LEU A 149 73.75 30.21 -43.86
N THR A 150 74.86 29.56 -43.50
CA THR A 150 76.17 29.81 -44.12
C THR A 150 76.84 28.50 -44.51
N SER A 151 76.78 28.25 -45.82
CA SER A 151 77.75 27.55 -46.68
C SER A 151 78.49 26.32 -46.15
N ALA A 152 78.22 25.19 -46.80
CA ALA A 152 79.27 24.29 -47.23
C ALA A 152 79.01 23.85 -48.69
N VAL A 153 79.27 24.75 -49.63
CA VAL A 153 79.76 24.36 -50.96
C VAL A 153 81.25 24.01 -50.81
N ALA A 154 81.59 22.76 -51.14
CA ALA A 154 82.89 22.22 -51.59
C ALA A 154 83.02 20.77 -51.06
N ALA A 155 82.51 19.79 -51.79
CA ALA A 155 83.25 19.05 -52.82
C ALA A 155 84.16 17.94 -52.25
N GLN A 156 83.68 16.71 -52.37
CA GLN A 156 84.40 15.78 -53.24
C GLN A 156 83.43 14.83 -53.95
N THR A 157 83.25 15.19 -55.22
CA THR A 157 82.89 14.36 -56.35
C THR A 157 83.65 13.03 -56.34
N THR A 158 82.90 11.92 -56.29
CA THR A 158 83.11 10.80 -57.21
C THR A 158 81.74 10.34 -57.68
N VAL A 159 81.43 10.67 -58.93
CA VAL A 159 80.24 10.25 -59.67
C VAL A 159 80.41 8.82 -60.23
N PRO A 160 79.31 8.11 -60.51
CA PRO A 160 79.19 6.64 -60.64
C PRO A 160 79.25 6.18 -62.12
N PRO A 161 78.86 4.94 -62.43
CA PRO A 161 77.62 4.79 -63.23
C PRO A 161 76.71 3.68 -62.66
N ALA A 162 75.41 3.95 -62.49
CA ALA A 162 74.36 3.94 -63.53
C ALA A 162 74.02 2.50 -63.97
N GLY A 163 72.77 2.06 -64.04
CA GLY A 163 71.45 2.66 -63.80
C GLY A 163 70.49 1.50 -63.47
N ALA A 164 69.18 1.60 -63.49
CA ALA A 164 68.19 2.63 -63.80
C ALA A 164 66.95 2.15 -63.02
N ALA A 165 66.30 2.97 -62.19
CA ALA A 165 65.21 3.87 -62.56
C ALA A 165 64.04 3.17 -63.29
N PRO A 166 62.83 3.72 -63.21
CA PRO A 166 61.99 3.89 -62.02
C PRO A 166 60.55 3.42 -62.31
N SER A 167 59.64 3.46 -61.33
CA SER A 167 58.22 3.83 -61.52
C SER A 167 57.50 3.86 -60.17
N ALA A 168 57.04 5.04 -59.76
CA ALA A 168 55.83 5.20 -58.95
C ALA A 168 54.64 5.24 -59.95
N PRO A 169 53.37 4.94 -59.59
CA PRO A 169 52.65 5.73 -58.59
C PRO A 169 51.50 5.02 -57.80
N LEU A 170 51.07 5.68 -56.71
CA LEU A 170 49.71 5.93 -56.22
C LEU A 170 48.62 4.80 -56.14
N ALA A 171 47.97 4.80 -54.96
CA ALA A 171 46.53 4.59 -54.69
C ALA A 171 45.94 3.18 -54.42
N ALA A 172 45.21 3.15 -53.31
CA ALA A 172 43.85 2.60 -53.10
C ALA A 172 43.66 1.31 -52.28
N ALA A 173 42.63 1.41 -51.42
CA ALA A 173 41.77 0.41 -50.80
C ALA A 173 42.41 -0.50 -49.73
N ASP A 174 42.06 -0.37 -48.44
CA ASP A 174 40.76 -0.71 -47.81
C ASP A 174 40.63 -2.23 -47.68
N GLU A 175 40.84 -2.74 -46.47
CA GLU A 175 40.13 -3.91 -45.94
C GLU A 175 40.37 -4.02 -44.43
N THR A 176 39.35 -3.62 -43.69
CA THR A 176 39.10 -3.93 -42.29
C THR A 176 38.83 -5.41 -42.11
N ASP A 177 39.53 -6.07 -41.19
CA ASP A 177 39.12 -7.38 -40.68
C ASP A 177 39.33 -7.43 -39.17
N ALA A 178 38.21 -7.57 -38.44
CA ALA A 178 38.06 -8.12 -37.08
C ALA A 178 36.80 -7.54 -36.39
N LEU A 179 35.61 -8.02 -36.79
CA LEU A 179 34.47 -8.11 -35.88
C LEU A 179 33.95 -9.55 -35.92
N GLU A 180 34.41 -10.33 -34.95
CA GLU A 180 33.95 -11.68 -34.69
C GLU A 180 32.55 -11.65 -34.06
N GLN A 181 31.73 -12.57 -34.55
CA GLN A 181 30.29 -12.58 -34.52
C GLN A 181 29.73 -13.02 -33.16
N LEU A 182 28.67 -12.34 -32.73
CA LEU A 182 27.64 -12.88 -31.85
C LEU A 182 26.89 -14.01 -32.57
N PRO A 183 26.43 -15.05 -31.86
CA PRO A 183 25.19 -15.72 -32.23
C PRO A 183 24.07 -15.38 -31.24
N LEU A 184 23.03 -14.75 -31.77
CA LEU A 184 21.68 -14.78 -31.22
C LEU A 184 21.11 -16.19 -31.45
N ASN A 185 20.61 -16.88 -30.42
CA ASN A 185 19.40 -17.69 -30.58
C ASN A 185 18.69 -18.00 -29.25
N ASN A 186 17.53 -17.38 -29.10
CA ASN A 186 16.24 -17.84 -28.57
C ASN A 186 16.15 -18.83 -27.39
N GLY A 187 15.33 -18.43 -26.40
CA GLY A 187 14.49 -19.36 -25.62
C GLY A 187 14.26 -18.95 -24.16
N SER A 188 13.31 -18.06 -23.89
CA SER A 188 12.63 -17.98 -22.58
C SER A 188 11.57 -19.10 -22.48
N PRO A 189 10.91 -19.37 -21.33
CA PRO A 189 11.37 -19.42 -19.93
C PRO A 189 10.79 -20.64 -19.15
N THR A 190 11.54 -21.34 -18.28
CA THR A 190 10.91 -22.18 -17.21
C THR A 190 11.91 -22.71 -16.18
N HIS A 191 11.75 -22.29 -14.91
CA HIS A 191 12.09 -22.99 -13.65
C HIS A 191 11.63 -22.04 -12.53
N GLN A 192 10.55 -22.23 -11.78
CA GLN A 192 10.13 -23.34 -10.92
C GLN A 192 11.21 -23.89 -9.97
N LEU A 193 10.94 -23.65 -8.68
CA LEU A 193 11.41 -24.29 -7.44
C LEU A 193 12.87 -24.11 -7.00
N VAL A 194 13.05 -23.36 -5.90
CA VAL A 194 13.75 -23.77 -4.66
C VAL A 194 13.01 -23.04 -3.52
N GLU A 195 12.14 -23.73 -2.78
CA GLU A 195 12.37 -24.32 -1.43
C GLU A 195 12.52 -23.29 -0.30
#